data_AF-A0A2W6BIX7-F1
#
_entry.id   AF-A0A2W6BIX7-F1
#
_cell.length_a   1.000
_cell.length_b   1.000
_cell.length_c   1.000
_cell.angle_alpha   90.00
_cell.angle_beta   90.00
_cell.angle_gamma   90.00
#
_symmetry.space_group_name_H-M   'P 1'
#
loop_
_entity.id
_entity.type
_entity.pdbx_description
1 polymer ?
#
loop_
_entity_poly.entity_id
_entity_poly.type
_entity_poly.pdbx_seq_one_letter_code
_entity_poly.pdbx_strand_id
1 'polypeptide(L)'
;MTPRRLSEDVVSEKLEAMAELLGDLAHLGEATSARLKADRLVRHGVERILTQLVELAVAINNHVAAALGLTATSYKESFYLAAKVGMISGALAAELAPSAGMRNVLIHEYVHIELADVAGSVPSAQQNYGRYLTEVAKYLTGLAATSDGGEHSHRGPGTKQG
;
A
#
# COMPACT_ATOMS: atom_id res chain seq x y z
N MET A 1 4.68 24.25 5.18
CA MET A 1 4.69 23.45 3.93
C MET A 1 3.31 23.54 3.32
N THR A 2 3.19 23.92 2.06
CA THR A 2 1.93 23.92 1.32
C THR A 2 1.40 22.48 1.22
N PRO A 3 0.12 22.20 1.48
CA PRO A 3 -0.43 20.85 1.32
C PRO A 3 -0.17 20.36 -0.10
N ARG A 4 0.49 19.20 -0.22
CA ARG A 4 0.69 18.56 -1.53
C ARG A 4 -0.69 18.08 -1.98
N ARG A 5 -1.16 18.46 -3.16
CA ARG A 5 -2.39 17.88 -3.70
C ARG A 5 -2.19 16.38 -3.88
N LEU A 6 -3.23 15.59 -3.61
CA LEU A 6 -3.26 14.20 -4.01
C LEU A 6 -3.07 14.13 -5.53
N SER A 7 -2.16 13.26 -5.97
CA SER A 7 -1.97 12.93 -7.38
C SER A 7 -2.35 11.47 -7.57
N GLU A 8 -3.48 11.25 -8.24
CA GLU A 8 -4.06 9.92 -8.48
C GLU A 8 -3.18 9.09 -9.42
N ASP A 9 -2.59 9.71 -10.45
CA ASP A 9 -1.65 9.04 -11.37
C ASP A 9 -0.47 8.44 -10.61
N VAL A 10 0.14 9.22 -9.70
CA VAL A 10 1.28 8.79 -8.88
C VAL A 10 0.93 7.61 -7.97
N VAL A 11 -0.32 7.52 -7.49
CA VAL A 11 -0.79 6.37 -6.70
C VAL A 11 -1.07 5.18 -7.62
N SER A 12 -1.72 5.40 -8.75
CA SER A 12 -2.09 4.35 -9.71
C SER A 12 -0.86 3.64 -10.27
N GLU A 13 0.17 4.39 -10.69
CA GLU A 13 1.46 3.82 -11.13
C GLU A 13 2.10 2.91 -10.07
N LYS A 14 1.94 3.25 -8.77
CA LYS A 14 2.49 2.42 -7.68
C LYS A 14 1.65 1.18 -7.42
N LEU A 15 0.32 1.29 -7.56
CA LEU A 15 -0.57 0.13 -7.46
C LEU A 15 -0.30 -0.86 -8.60
N GLU A 16 -0.05 -0.38 -9.81
CA GLU A 16 0.36 -1.21 -10.95
C GLU A 16 1.69 -1.93 -10.67
N ALA A 17 2.72 -1.19 -10.23
CA ALA A 17 4.00 -1.80 -9.85
C ALA A 17 3.84 -2.85 -8.72
N MET A 18 2.98 -2.60 -7.74
CA MET A 18 2.67 -3.57 -6.68
C MET A 18 1.95 -4.81 -7.24
N ALA A 19 1.05 -4.66 -8.21
CA ALA A 19 0.35 -5.76 -8.84
C ALA A 19 1.31 -6.66 -9.63
N GLU A 20 2.26 -6.08 -10.37
CA GLU A 20 3.32 -6.81 -11.07
C GLU A 20 4.18 -7.63 -10.10
N LEU A 21 4.64 -7.01 -9.00
CA LEU A 21 5.42 -7.68 -7.96
C LEU A 21 4.67 -8.86 -7.31
N LEU A 22 3.36 -8.72 -7.11
CA LEU A 22 2.52 -9.82 -6.60
C LEU A 22 2.37 -10.93 -7.64
N GLY A 23 2.28 -10.58 -8.93
CA GLY A 23 2.30 -11.52 -10.04
C GLY A 23 3.59 -12.33 -10.09
N ASP A 24 4.75 -11.67 -9.96
CA ASP A 24 6.06 -12.31 -9.90
C ASP A 24 6.15 -13.28 -8.71
N LEU A 25 5.67 -12.87 -7.54
CA LEU A 25 5.67 -13.69 -6.33
C LEU A 25 4.76 -14.92 -6.49
N ALA A 26 3.63 -14.77 -7.19
CA ALA A 26 2.76 -15.88 -7.53
C ALA A 26 3.39 -16.84 -8.55
N HIS A 27 4.07 -16.31 -9.57
CA HIS A 27 4.74 -17.13 -10.59
C HIS A 27 5.93 -17.91 -10.03
N LEU A 28 6.61 -17.35 -9.02
CA LEU A 28 7.67 -18.04 -8.30
C LEU A 28 7.19 -19.35 -7.66
N GLY A 29 5.93 -19.42 -7.25
CA GLY A 29 5.35 -20.59 -6.57
C GLY A 29 5.78 -20.69 -5.11
N GLU A 30 5.80 -21.90 -4.55
CA GLU A 30 6.06 -22.09 -3.11
C GLU A 30 7.48 -21.69 -2.71
N ALA A 31 7.59 -20.71 -1.80
CA ALA A 31 8.85 -20.16 -1.29
C ALA A 31 9.26 -20.85 0.03
N THR A 32 9.57 -22.15 0.00
CA THR A 32 9.98 -22.87 1.22
C THR A 32 11.39 -22.47 1.67
N SER A 33 11.68 -22.58 2.97
CA SER A 33 13.03 -22.30 3.51
C SER A 33 14.13 -23.11 2.82
N ALA A 34 13.82 -24.37 2.46
CA ALA A 34 14.74 -25.23 1.72
C ALA A 34 15.07 -24.68 0.33
N ARG A 35 14.05 -24.19 -0.38
CA ARG A 35 14.23 -23.56 -1.70
C ARG A 35 15.00 -22.26 -1.61
N LEU A 36 14.66 -21.38 -0.66
CA LEU A 36 15.38 -20.11 -0.45
C LEU A 36 16.85 -20.34 -0.03
N LYS A 37 17.14 -21.47 0.61
CA LYS A 37 18.52 -21.87 0.92
C LYS A 37 19.27 -22.41 -0.29
N ALA A 38 18.61 -23.20 -1.14
CA ALA A 38 19.21 -23.86 -2.30
C ALA A 38 19.39 -22.92 -3.50
N ASP A 39 18.49 -21.96 -3.68
CA ASP A 39 18.50 -21.03 -4.81
C ASP A 39 18.59 -19.58 -4.33
N ARG A 40 19.80 -19.02 -4.45
CA ARG A 40 20.09 -17.65 -4.03
C ARG A 40 19.42 -16.59 -4.89
N LEU A 41 19.18 -16.85 -6.17
CA LEU A 41 18.53 -15.88 -7.05
C LEU A 41 17.05 -15.78 -6.70
N VAL A 42 16.39 -16.92 -6.48
CA VAL A 42 15.01 -16.98 -5.97
C VAL A 42 14.92 -16.27 -4.63
N ARG A 43 15.84 -16.54 -3.70
CA ARG A 43 15.89 -15.84 -2.40
C ARG A 43 15.97 -14.33 -2.57
N HIS A 44 16.96 -13.84 -3.31
CA HIS A 44 17.13 -12.40 -3.49
C HIS A 44 15.93 -11.74 -4.20
N GLY A 45 15.29 -12.45 -5.14
CA GLY A 45 14.04 -12.02 -5.75
C GLY A 45 12.92 -11.85 -4.72
N VAL A 46 12.69 -12.86 -3.87
CA VAL A 46 11.68 -12.80 -2.80
C VAL A 46 11.96 -11.67 -1.82
N GLU A 47 13.19 -11.58 -1.31
CA GLU A 47 13.59 -10.51 -0.37
C GLU A 47 13.35 -9.12 -0.96
N ARG A 48 13.69 -8.94 -2.25
CA ARG A 48 13.50 -7.68 -2.95
C ARG A 48 12.02 -7.35 -3.17
N ILE A 49 11.22 -8.32 -3.62
CA ILE A 49 9.79 -8.14 -3.84
C ILE A 49 9.09 -7.74 -2.54
N LEU A 50 9.32 -8.48 -1.44
CA LEU A 50 8.73 -8.18 -0.13
C LEU A 50 9.09 -6.77 0.35
N THR A 51 10.34 -6.37 0.16
CA THR A 51 10.80 -5.01 0.46
C THR A 51 10.07 -3.96 -0.36
N GLN A 52 9.94 -4.16 -1.67
CA GLN A 52 9.28 -3.19 -2.57
C GLN A 52 7.80 -3.02 -2.26
N LEU A 53 7.09 -4.10 -1.93
CA LEU A 53 5.68 -4.03 -1.57
C LEU A 53 5.46 -3.10 -0.36
N VAL A 54 6.31 -3.23 0.65
CA VAL A 54 6.27 -2.35 1.84
C VAL A 54 6.60 -0.91 1.47
N GLU A 55 7.66 -0.67 0.69
CA GLU A 55 8.08 0.68 0.31
C GLU A 55 7.03 1.41 -0.52
N LEU A 56 6.42 0.72 -1.48
CA LEU A 56 5.35 1.27 -2.32
C LEU A 56 4.09 1.57 -1.51
N ALA A 57 3.66 0.66 -0.65
CA ALA A 57 2.51 0.90 0.22
C ALA A 57 2.75 2.09 1.17
N VAL A 58 3.93 2.18 1.80
CA VAL A 58 4.28 3.32 2.66
C VAL A 58 4.32 4.63 1.87
N ALA A 59 4.84 4.62 0.65
CA ALA A 59 4.84 5.79 -0.22
C ALA A 59 3.41 6.25 -0.56
N ILE A 60 2.51 5.32 -0.91
CA ILE A 60 1.09 5.60 -1.15
C ILE A 60 0.44 6.16 0.13
N ASN A 61 0.58 5.47 1.25
CA ASN A 61 0.03 5.87 2.55
C ASN A 61 0.43 7.30 2.91
N ASN A 62 1.72 7.62 2.78
CA ASN A 62 2.25 8.94 3.10
C ASN A 62 1.79 10.01 2.12
N HIS A 63 1.65 9.68 0.83
CA HIS A 63 1.14 10.62 -0.17
C HIS A 63 -0.31 11.00 0.10
N VAL A 64 -1.17 10.03 0.40
CA VAL A 64 -2.57 10.28 0.79
C VAL A 64 -2.65 11.03 2.11
N ALA A 65 -1.90 10.61 3.13
CA ALA A 65 -1.87 11.28 4.43
C ALA A 65 -1.41 12.74 4.32
N ALA A 66 -0.37 13.01 3.53
CA ALA A 66 0.17 14.35 3.31
C ALA A 66 -0.83 15.29 2.62
N ALA A 67 -1.65 14.78 1.70
CA ALA A 67 -2.73 15.54 1.08
C ALA A 67 -3.81 16.00 2.08
N LEU A 68 -3.91 15.30 3.22
CA LEU A 68 -4.80 15.62 4.34
C LEU A 68 -4.07 16.34 5.49
N GLY A 69 -2.82 16.76 5.28
CA GLY A 69 -2.02 17.47 6.30
C GLY A 69 -1.49 16.56 7.42
N LEU A 70 -1.49 15.24 7.22
CA LEU A 70 -0.97 14.25 8.17
C LEU A 70 0.42 13.79 7.75
N THR A 71 1.22 13.30 8.69
CA THR A 71 2.55 12.76 8.42
C THR A 71 2.83 11.61 9.38
N ALA A 72 3.22 10.45 8.82
CA ALA A 72 3.66 9.32 9.63
C ALA A 72 5.09 9.56 10.14
N THR A 73 5.35 9.19 11.38
CA THR A 73 6.69 9.17 11.99
C THR A 73 7.41 7.84 11.77
N SER A 74 6.70 6.81 11.30
CA SER A 74 7.28 5.51 10.99
C SER A 74 6.51 4.77 9.89
N TYR A 75 7.12 3.73 9.33
CA TYR A 75 6.48 2.87 8.32
C TYR A 75 5.23 2.20 8.89
N LYS A 76 5.31 1.70 10.13
CA LYS A 76 4.17 1.08 10.84
C LYS A 76 3.01 2.07 10.97
N GLU A 77 3.31 3.30 11.38
CA GLU A 77 2.31 4.35 11.54
C GLU A 77 1.62 4.71 10.21
N SER A 78 2.33 4.63 9.08
CA SER A 78 1.74 4.93 7.78
C SER A 78 0.50 4.06 7.47
N PHE A 79 0.50 2.78 7.86
CA PHE A 79 -0.64 1.89 7.68
C PHE A 79 -1.81 2.26 8.58
N TYR A 80 -1.54 2.67 9.82
CA TYR A 80 -2.61 3.12 10.72
C TYR A 80 -3.19 4.46 10.29
N LEU A 81 -2.38 5.37 9.73
CA LEU A 81 -2.87 6.59 9.12
C LEU A 81 -3.73 6.30 7.88
N ALA A 82 -3.31 5.36 7.03
CA ALA A 82 -4.12 4.89 5.90
C ALA A 82 -5.50 4.39 6.35
N ALA A 83 -5.57 3.64 7.46
CA ALA A 83 -6.85 3.24 8.03
C ALA A 83 -7.66 4.41 8.59
N LYS A 84 -6.99 5.33 9.29
CA LYS A 84 -7.64 6.52 9.88
C LYS A 84 -8.33 7.40 8.84
N VAL A 85 -7.76 7.49 7.63
CA VAL A 85 -8.33 8.28 6.52
C VAL A 85 -9.34 7.49 5.68
N GLY A 86 -9.65 6.24 6.07
CA GLY A 86 -10.61 5.38 5.39
C GLY A 86 -10.09 4.75 4.10
N MET A 87 -8.77 4.83 3.82
CA MET A 87 -8.18 4.24 2.62
C MET A 87 -8.11 2.72 2.70
N ILE A 88 -7.86 2.18 3.90
CA ILE A 88 -7.91 0.74 4.18
C ILE A 88 -8.66 0.47 5.49
N SER A 89 -9.05 -0.77 5.72
CA SER A 89 -9.66 -1.20 6.98
C SER A 89 -8.63 -1.23 8.12
N GLY A 90 -9.10 -0.97 9.34
CA GLY A 90 -8.24 -1.06 10.53
C GLY A 90 -7.66 -2.46 10.76
N ALA A 91 -8.42 -3.50 10.40
CA ALA A 91 -7.96 -4.89 10.44
C ALA A 91 -6.78 -5.11 9.46
N LEU A 92 -6.93 -4.68 8.20
CA LEU A 92 -5.86 -4.80 7.22
C LEU A 92 -4.61 -4.00 7.61
N ALA A 93 -4.79 -2.79 8.17
CA ALA A 93 -3.67 -2.01 8.68
C ALA A 93 -2.89 -2.75 9.78
N ALA A 94 -3.59 -3.42 10.70
CA ALA A 94 -2.96 -4.20 11.76
C ALA A 94 -2.21 -5.42 11.22
N GLU A 95 -2.71 -6.05 10.16
CA GLU A 95 -2.06 -7.19 9.49
C GLU A 95 -0.85 -6.77 8.63
N LEU A 96 -0.87 -5.56 8.07
CA LEU A 96 0.22 -5.02 7.26
C LEU A 96 1.33 -4.37 8.09
N ALA A 97 1.02 -3.77 9.25
CA ALA A 97 2.01 -3.07 10.06
C ALA A 97 3.26 -3.92 10.43
N PRO A 98 3.16 -5.23 10.74
CA PRO A 98 4.32 -6.08 10.97
C PRO A 98 5.28 -6.18 9.77
N SER A 99 4.80 -6.04 8.53
CA SER A 99 5.63 -6.11 7.32
C SER A 99 6.70 -5.00 7.26
N ALA A 100 6.48 -3.87 7.93
CA ALA A 100 7.50 -2.85 8.12
C ALA A 100 8.72 -3.36 8.91
N GLY A 101 8.50 -4.26 9.87
CA GLY A 101 9.57 -4.94 10.60
C GLY A 101 10.35 -5.89 9.71
N MET A 102 9.64 -6.70 8.90
CA MET A 102 10.27 -7.61 7.94
C MET A 102 11.17 -6.85 6.96
N ARG A 103 10.71 -5.73 6.39
CA ARG A 103 11.54 -4.87 5.52
C ARG A 103 12.81 -4.38 6.21
N ASN A 104 12.76 -4.07 7.51
CA ASN A 104 13.95 -3.64 8.25
C ASN A 104 14.97 -4.77 8.41
N VAL A 105 14.51 -5.97 8.76
CA VAL A 105 15.36 -7.17 8.86
C VAL A 105 16.01 -7.47 7.50
N LEU A 106 15.24 -7.45 6.42
CA LEU A 106 15.70 -7.72 5.06
C LEU A 106 16.76 -6.72 4.56
N ILE A 107 16.76 -5.48 5.03
CA ILE A 107 17.68 -4.44 4.56
C ILE A 107 18.88 -4.23 5.47
N HIS A 108 18.70 -4.35 6.78
CA HIS A 108 19.72 -3.96 7.76
C HIS A 108 20.40 -5.15 8.43
N GLU A 109 19.75 -6.32 8.49
CA GLU A 109 20.20 -7.46 9.28
C GLU A 109 20.62 -8.66 8.41
N TYR A 110 21.13 -8.42 7.19
CA TYR A 110 21.52 -9.44 6.20
C TYR A 110 22.31 -10.64 6.75
N VAL A 111 23.03 -10.48 7.86
CA VAL A 111 23.84 -11.53 8.51
C VAL A 111 22.99 -12.54 9.30
N HIS A 112 21.77 -12.19 9.73
CA HIS A 112 20.94 -12.97 10.65
C HIS A 112 19.52 -13.25 10.14
N ILE A 113 19.30 -13.21 8.82
CA ILE A 113 17.97 -13.50 8.25
C ILE A 113 17.62 -14.98 8.43
N GLU A 114 16.58 -15.25 9.22
CA GLU A 114 15.95 -16.56 9.33
C GLU A 114 15.07 -16.84 8.10
N LEU A 115 15.50 -17.77 7.24
CA LEU A 115 14.81 -18.10 5.98
C LEU A 115 13.39 -18.63 6.18
N ALA A 116 13.10 -19.21 7.35
CA ALA A 116 11.75 -19.65 7.71
C ALA A 116 10.78 -18.47 7.83
N ASP A 117 11.23 -17.34 8.37
CA ASP A 117 10.41 -16.14 8.51
C ASP A 117 10.15 -15.50 7.14
N VAL A 118 11.17 -15.46 6.28
CA VAL A 118 11.03 -14.98 4.89
C VAL A 118 10.03 -15.86 4.13
N ALA A 119 10.20 -17.17 4.18
CA ALA A 119 9.30 -18.15 3.56
C ALA A 119 7.86 -17.98 4.06
N GLY A 120 7.66 -17.90 5.38
CA GLY A 120 6.36 -17.73 6.01
C GLY A 120 5.69 -16.40 5.67
N SER A 121 6.46 -15.35 5.37
CA SER A 121 5.91 -14.05 5.01
C SER A 121 5.37 -13.96 3.59
N VAL A 122 5.78 -14.84 2.68
CA VAL A 122 5.36 -14.80 1.26
C VAL A 122 3.85 -14.96 1.10
N PRO A 123 3.18 -15.99 1.65
CA PRO A 123 1.73 -16.13 1.55
C PRO A 123 0.98 -14.96 2.21
N SER A 124 1.47 -14.49 3.36
CA SER A 124 0.87 -13.35 4.06
C SER A 124 0.99 -12.06 3.25
N ALA A 125 2.12 -11.83 2.58
CA ALA A 125 2.31 -10.70 1.70
C ALA A 125 1.36 -10.77 0.50
N GLN A 126 1.23 -11.93 -0.15
CA GLN A 126 0.30 -12.12 -1.27
C GLN A 126 -1.14 -11.79 -0.87
N GLN A 127 -1.59 -12.33 0.27
CA GLN A 127 -2.93 -12.10 0.77
C GLN A 127 -3.17 -10.63 1.16
N ASN A 128 -2.29 -10.06 1.97
CA ASN A 128 -2.52 -8.75 2.56
C ASN A 128 -2.32 -7.63 1.54
N TYR A 129 -1.31 -7.71 0.67
CA TYR A 129 -1.12 -6.71 -0.37
C TYR A 129 -2.13 -6.84 -1.52
N GLY A 130 -2.66 -8.03 -1.80
CA GLY A 130 -3.80 -8.17 -2.72
C GLY A 130 -5.06 -7.47 -2.19
N ARG A 131 -5.34 -7.59 -0.89
CA ARG A 131 -6.41 -6.83 -0.22
C ARG A 131 -6.13 -5.33 -0.22
N TYR A 132 -4.88 -4.93 0.04
CA TYR A 132 -4.47 -3.53 -0.01
C TYR A 132 -4.74 -2.89 -1.37
N LEU A 133 -4.32 -3.54 -2.46
CA LEU A 133 -4.61 -3.07 -3.83
C LEU A 133 -6.10 -2.82 -4.04
N THR A 134 -6.94 -3.78 -3.61
CA THR A 134 -8.39 -3.70 -3.76
C THR A 134 -8.99 -2.55 -2.97
N GLU A 135 -8.60 -2.38 -1.70
CA GLU A 135 -9.14 -1.33 -0.83
C GLU A 135 -8.68 0.07 -1.28
N VAL A 136 -7.41 0.24 -1.66
CA VAL A 136 -6.89 1.52 -2.16
C VAL A 136 -7.52 1.90 -3.50
N ALA A 137 -7.65 0.97 -4.46
CA ALA A 137 -8.31 1.26 -5.73
C ALA A 137 -9.77 1.69 -5.54
N LYS A 138 -10.49 1.05 -4.61
CA LYS A 138 -11.85 1.45 -4.23
C LYS A 138 -11.89 2.84 -3.61
N TYR A 139 -10.94 3.18 -2.75
CA TYR A 139 -10.81 4.50 -2.15
C TYR A 139 -10.64 5.59 -3.21
N LEU A 140 -9.73 5.40 -4.17
CA LEU A 140 -9.51 6.35 -5.28
C LEU A 140 -10.77 6.55 -6.13
N THR A 141 -11.46 5.47 -6.49
CA THR A 141 -12.72 5.56 -7.25
C THR A 141 -13.80 6.33 -6.49
N GLY A 142 -13.86 6.17 -5.15
CA GLY A 142 -14.78 6.92 -4.30
C GLY A 142 -14.47 8.42 -4.24
N LEU A 143 -13.21 8.83 -4.36
CA LEU A 143 -12.81 10.24 -4.42
C LEU A 143 -13.22 10.89 -5.75
N ALA A 144 -13.06 10.20 -6.88
CA ALA A 144 -13.49 10.68 -8.19
C ALA A 144 -15.01 10.93 -8.24
N ALA A 145 -15.81 10.01 -7.67
CA ALA A 145 -17.27 10.15 -7.65
C ALA A 145 -17.78 11.33 -6.80
N THR A 146 -17.01 11.76 -5.79
CA THR A 146 -17.39 12.89 -4.92
C THR A 146 -16.93 14.24 -5.44
N SER A 147 -15.93 14.28 -6.33
CA SER A 147 -15.43 15.51 -6.96
C SER A 147 -16.24 15.93 -8.18
N ASP A 148 -16.86 14.99 -8.91
CA ASP A 148 -17.69 15.27 -10.11
C ASP A 148 -19.15 15.69 -9.77
N GLY A 149 -19.61 15.45 -8.53
CA GLY A 149 -20.97 15.76 -8.08
C GLY A 149 -21.20 17.20 -7.57
N GLY A 150 -20.19 18.08 -7.61
CA GLY A 150 -20.18 19.37 -6.92
C GLY A 150 -20.66 20.60 -7.69
N GLU A 151 -20.92 20.50 -9.01
CA GLU A 151 -21.11 21.70 -9.85
C GLU A 151 -22.51 21.90 -10.46
N HIS A 152 -23.59 21.30 -9.95
CA HIS A 152 -24.95 21.62 -10.45
C HIS A 152 -25.98 21.86 -9.32
N SER A 153 -25.89 22.99 -8.62
CA SER A 153 -27.08 23.68 -8.08
C SER A 153 -26.79 25.11 -7.63
N HIS A 154 -26.69 26.05 -8.57
CA HIS A 154 -27.01 27.45 -8.27
C HIS A 154 -27.57 28.15 -9.51
N ARG A 155 -28.87 27.95 -9.75
CA ARG A 155 -29.69 28.91 -10.48
C ARG A 155 -31.06 28.96 -9.83
N GLY A 156 -31.17 29.76 -8.77
CA GLY A 156 -32.47 30.23 -8.31
C GLY A 156 -32.97 31.30 -9.29
N PRO A 157 -34.21 31.23 -9.78
CA PRO A 157 -34.89 32.43 -10.25
C PRO A 157 -35.53 33.11 -9.05
N GLY A 158 -35.22 34.40 -8.91
CA GLY A 158 -35.72 35.28 -7.89
C GLY A 158 -37.24 35.43 -7.86
N THR A 159 -37.67 35.88 -6.70
CA THR A 159 -38.99 36.32 -6.27
C THR A 159 -39.75 37.26 -7.21
N LYS A 160 -41.06 36.98 -7.29
CA LYS A 160 -42.25 37.87 -7.25
C LYS A 160 -42.37 39.05 -8.22
N GLN A 161 -43.51 39.09 -8.93
CA GLN A 161 -44.57 40.10 -8.73
C GLN A 161 -45.85 39.72 -9.50
N GLY A 162 -47.01 39.93 -8.88
CA GLY A 162 -48.35 39.63 -9.39
C GLY A 162 -49.30 39.26 -8.27
#